data_AF-A0A822XN74-F1
#
_entry.id   AF-A0A822XN74-F1
#
_cell.length_a   1.000
_cell.length_b   1.000
_cell.length_c   1.000
_cell.angle_alpha   90.00
_cell.angle_beta   90.00
_cell.angle_gamma   90.00
#
_symmetry.space_group_name_H-M   'P 1'
#
loop_
_entity.id
_entity.type
_entity.pdbx_description
1 polymer ?
#
loop_
_entity_poly.entity_id
_entity_poly.type
_entity_poly.pdbx_seq_one_letter_code
_entity_poly.pdbx_strand_id
1 'polypeptide(L)'
;MMTRFKKNKKKRGHVSAGHGQIGKHRKHSGGRGNAGGMHHHRILFNKYHFGYFGKVGMCYSHKLRNKFYCPIVNINKLWFMIPSLKMSRRRPPPIAFPTSISYPRLRRNKIKEAGGSVVLTA
;
A
#
# COMPACT_ATOMS: atom_id res chain seq x y z
N MET A 1 4.30 -24.27 -7.19
CA MET A 1 5.30 -24.63 -8.24
C MET A 1 5.54 -26.13 -8.24
N MET A 2 5.48 -26.77 -9.40
CA MET A 2 5.61 -28.23 -9.52
C MET A 2 7.01 -28.74 -9.14
N THR A 3 7.07 -29.93 -8.54
CA THR A 3 8.31 -30.54 -7.99
C THR A 3 9.42 -30.72 -9.02
N ARG A 4 9.08 -30.89 -10.31
CA ARG A 4 10.06 -31.07 -11.40
C ARG A 4 10.99 -29.86 -11.61
N PHE A 5 10.52 -28.66 -11.30
CA PHE A 5 11.29 -27.43 -11.52
C PHE A 5 12.01 -26.91 -10.26
N LYS A 6 11.97 -27.66 -9.15
CA LYS A 6 12.67 -27.25 -7.91
C LYS A 6 14.18 -27.31 -8.11
N LYS A 7 14.88 -26.26 -7.65
CA LYS A 7 16.35 -26.16 -7.69
C LYS A 7 17.04 -27.38 -7.05
N ASN A 8 16.43 -28.00 -6.04
CA ASN A 8 16.96 -29.18 -5.38
C ASN A 8 17.12 -30.40 -6.33
N LYS A 9 16.25 -30.57 -7.34
CA LYS A 9 16.41 -31.65 -8.32
C LYS A 9 17.68 -31.48 -9.15
N LYS A 10 18.01 -30.24 -9.53
CA LYS A 10 19.24 -29.91 -10.27
C LYS A 10 20.50 -30.10 -9.43
N LYS A 11 20.39 -30.11 -8.09
CA LYS A 11 21.51 -30.22 -7.17
C LYS A 11 21.72 -31.64 -6.60
N ARG A 12 20.97 -32.64 -7.09
CA ARG A 12 21.19 -34.05 -6.72
C ARG A 12 22.60 -34.48 -7.15
N GLY A 13 23.28 -35.27 -6.32
CA GLY A 13 24.68 -35.67 -6.54
C GLY A 13 25.71 -34.70 -5.96
N HIS A 14 25.36 -33.44 -5.69
CA HIS A 14 26.26 -32.52 -4.99
C HIS A 14 26.20 -32.73 -3.47
N VAL A 15 27.37 -32.91 -2.84
CA VAL A 15 27.54 -33.25 -1.41
C VAL A 15 26.80 -32.30 -0.46
N SER A 16 26.76 -30.99 -0.75
CA SER A 16 26.16 -29.98 0.13
C SER A 16 24.88 -29.34 -0.41
N ALA A 17 24.29 -29.87 -1.50
CA ALA A 17 23.14 -29.29 -2.18
C ALA A 17 23.27 -27.76 -2.45
N GLY A 18 24.50 -27.28 -2.64
CA GLY A 18 24.83 -25.89 -2.91
C GLY A 18 24.64 -24.93 -1.73
N HIS A 19 24.77 -25.41 -0.49
CA HIS A 19 24.85 -24.57 0.72
C HIS A 19 26.30 -24.28 1.17
N GLY A 20 27.29 -24.58 0.33
CA GLY A 20 28.72 -24.45 0.63
C GLY A 20 29.27 -25.64 1.42
N GLN A 21 30.54 -25.99 1.20
CA GLN A 21 31.15 -27.17 1.85
C GLN A 21 31.62 -26.89 3.28
N ILE A 22 32.15 -25.69 3.57
CA ILE A 22 32.81 -25.34 4.84
C ILE A 22 31.79 -24.88 5.89
N GLY A 23 30.96 -23.87 5.57
CA GLY A 23 30.02 -23.30 6.54
C GLY A 23 28.90 -24.24 7.00
N LYS A 24 28.58 -25.25 6.17
CA LYS A 24 27.47 -26.23 6.30
C LYS A 24 26.10 -25.59 6.56
N HIS A 25 25.04 -26.28 6.16
CA HIS A 25 23.69 -25.81 6.44
C HIS A 25 23.30 -26.09 7.89
N ARG A 26 23.03 -25.03 8.68
CA ARG A 26 22.49 -25.13 10.04
C ARG A 26 21.10 -24.49 10.09
N LYS A 27 20.26 -24.93 11.01
CA LYS A 27 18.84 -24.52 11.07
C LYS A 27 18.66 -23.00 11.24
N HIS A 28 19.35 -22.38 12.21
CA HIS A 28 19.24 -20.94 12.50
C HIS A 28 20.55 -20.41 13.12
N SER A 29 21.57 -20.12 12.32
CA SER A 29 22.89 -19.68 12.83
C SER A 29 22.88 -18.28 13.44
N GLY A 30 22.04 -17.36 12.93
CA GLY A 30 21.95 -15.97 13.39
C GLY A 30 20.76 -15.66 14.30
N GLY A 31 20.05 -16.69 14.76
CA GLY A 31 18.78 -16.55 15.48
C GLY A 31 17.55 -16.83 14.62
N ARG A 32 16.36 -16.71 15.21
CA ARG A 32 15.07 -16.96 14.56
C ARG A 32 14.32 -15.66 14.30
N GLY A 33 13.66 -15.55 13.15
CA GLY A 33 12.85 -14.38 12.80
C GLY A 33 13.67 -13.09 12.79
N ASN A 34 13.19 -12.06 13.50
CA ASN A 34 13.83 -10.74 13.58
C ASN A 34 14.80 -10.61 14.78
N ALA A 35 15.27 -11.73 15.34
CA ALA A 35 16.27 -11.71 16.41
C ALA A 35 17.53 -10.96 15.96
N GLY A 36 18.15 -10.21 16.87
CA GLY A 36 19.37 -9.45 16.58
C GLY A 36 19.16 -8.14 15.82
N GLY A 37 17.92 -7.71 15.58
CA GLY A 37 17.62 -6.53 14.77
C GLY A 37 18.26 -5.21 15.25
N MET A 38 18.49 -5.05 16.56
CA MET A 38 19.27 -3.92 17.11
C MET A 38 20.74 -4.24 17.39
N HIS A 39 21.13 -5.51 17.28
CA HIS A 39 22.48 -6.00 17.56
C HIS A 39 23.21 -6.32 16.25
N HIS A 40 23.49 -7.59 15.97
CA HIS A 40 24.24 -8.02 14.78
C HIS A 40 23.51 -7.83 13.45
N HIS A 41 22.18 -7.61 13.46
CA HIS A 41 21.40 -7.26 12.27
C HIS A 41 21.04 -5.76 12.16
N ARG A 42 21.64 -4.91 13.00
CA ARG A 42 21.34 -3.46 13.02
C ARG A 42 21.51 -2.77 11.67
N ILE A 43 22.54 -3.15 10.90
CA ILE A 43 22.80 -2.55 9.58
C ILE A 43 21.64 -2.82 8.62
N LEU A 44 21.06 -4.03 8.64
CA LEU A 44 19.94 -4.40 7.78
C LEU A 44 18.72 -3.51 8.08
N PHE A 45 18.37 -3.37 9.37
CA PHE A 45 17.21 -2.60 9.78
C PHE A 45 17.40 -1.11 9.54
N ASN A 46 18.57 -0.56 9.85
CA ASN A 46 18.84 0.86 9.60
C ASN A 46 18.82 1.20 8.11
N LYS A 47 19.18 0.27 7.22
CA LYS A 47 19.25 0.55 5.77
C LYS A 47 17.90 0.38 5.06
N TYR A 48 17.14 -0.65 5.40
CA TYR A 48 15.93 -1.02 4.66
C TYR A 48 14.63 -0.78 5.44
N HIS A 49 14.71 -0.58 6.75
CA HIS A 49 13.57 -0.49 7.65
C HIS A 49 13.70 0.74 8.58
N PHE A 50 13.76 1.92 7.99
CA PHE A 50 13.79 3.18 8.73
C PHE A 50 12.57 3.31 9.65
N GLY A 51 12.80 3.66 10.92
CA GLY A 51 11.74 3.82 11.92
C GLY A 51 11.09 2.52 12.41
N TYR A 52 11.67 1.35 12.12
CA TYR A 52 11.14 0.07 12.59
C TYR A 52 11.25 -0.09 14.12
N PHE A 53 12.31 0.45 14.71
CA PHE A 53 12.50 0.48 16.15
C PHE A 53 12.06 1.82 16.74
N GLY A 54 11.42 1.77 17.90
CA GLY A 54 10.93 2.93 18.64
C GLY A 54 9.41 3.01 18.68
N LYS A 55 8.89 3.74 19.66
CA LYS A 55 7.46 4.04 19.79
C LYS A 55 7.22 5.47 19.32
N VAL A 56 6.23 5.65 18.45
CA VAL A 56 5.86 6.97 17.93
C VAL A 56 4.40 7.27 18.29
N GLY A 57 4.16 8.46 18.84
CA GLY A 57 2.82 9.00 19.09
C GLY A 57 2.07 8.39 20.28
N MET A 58 0.77 8.69 20.34
CA MET A 58 -0.14 8.25 21.39
C MET A 58 -0.86 6.95 21.01
N CYS A 59 -1.18 6.11 22.01
CA CYS A 59 -2.02 4.94 21.79
C CYS A 59 -3.49 5.36 21.65
N TYR A 60 -4.21 4.75 20.71
CA TYR A 60 -5.66 4.95 20.57
C TYR A 60 -6.41 3.66 20.91
N SER A 61 -6.94 3.61 22.12
CA SER A 61 -7.72 2.49 22.66
C SER A 61 -9.10 2.41 21.98
N HIS A 62 -9.62 1.19 21.78
CA HIS A 62 -10.93 0.93 21.14
C HIS A 62 -11.10 1.62 19.78
N LYS A 63 -10.08 1.53 18.91
CA LYS A 63 -10.12 2.12 17.56
C LYS A 63 -11.19 1.45 16.67
N LEU A 64 -12.35 2.08 16.56
CA LEU A 64 -13.40 1.69 15.63
C LEU A 64 -13.05 2.11 14.20
N ARG A 65 -12.56 1.17 13.38
CA ARG A 65 -12.08 1.46 12.00
C ARG A 65 -13.16 2.08 11.10
N ASN A 66 -14.43 1.73 11.28
CA ASN A 66 -15.54 2.26 10.49
C ASN A 66 -15.73 3.78 10.65
N LYS A 67 -15.41 4.35 11.81
CA LYS A 67 -15.50 5.81 12.03
C LYS A 67 -14.48 6.60 11.19
N PHE A 68 -13.38 5.97 10.80
CA PHE A 68 -12.32 6.56 9.97
C PHE A 68 -12.43 6.16 8.50
N TYR A 69 -13.54 5.55 8.10
CA TYR A 69 -13.74 5.13 6.72
C TYR A 69 -13.93 6.37 5.83
N CYS A 70 -12.94 6.65 4.99
CA CYS A 70 -12.94 7.79 4.07
C CYS A 70 -12.41 7.34 2.70
N PRO A 71 -13.26 6.77 1.81
CA PRO A 71 -12.84 6.38 0.47
C PRO A 71 -12.55 7.64 -0.37
N ILE A 72 -11.30 7.76 -0.85
CA ILE A 72 -10.86 8.90 -1.64
C ILE A 72 -10.92 8.53 -3.12
N VAL A 73 -11.74 9.26 -3.89
CA VAL A 73 -11.80 9.16 -5.36
C VAL A 73 -11.10 10.37 -5.99
N ASN A 74 -10.32 10.13 -7.05
CA ASN A 74 -9.71 11.21 -7.83
C ASN A 74 -10.74 11.81 -8.80
N ILE A 75 -10.72 13.14 -8.97
CA ILE A 75 -11.64 13.89 -9.85
C ILE A 75 -11.58 13.34 -11.28
N ASN A 76 -10.40 12.98 -11.78
CA ASN A 76 -10.22 12.43 -13.12
C ASN A 76 -10.98 11.11 -13.35
N LYS A 77 -11.21 10.32 -12.29
CA LYS A 77 -11.91 9.04 -12.38
C LYS A 77 -13.42 9.17 -12.31
N LEU A 78 -13.94 10.33 -11.88
CA LEU A 78 -15.39 10.56 -11.76
C LEU A 78 -16.12 10.44 -13.09
N TRP A 79 -15.49 10.86 -14.20
CA TRP A 79 -16.07 10.78 -15.53
C TRP A 79 -16.36 9.35 -16.00
N PHE A 80 -15.54 8.38 -15.61
CA PHE A 80 -15.75 6.96 -15.95
C PHE A 80 -16.82 6.28 -15.10
N MET A 81 -17.23 6.90 -13.99
CA MET A 81 -18.28 6.38 -13.10
C MET A 81 -19.68 6.76 -13.55
N ILE A 82 -19.82 7.57 -14.61
CA ILE A 82 -21.11 8.02 -15.16
C ILE A 82 -21.43 7.15 -16.39
N PRO A 83 -22.42 6.25 -16.34
CA PRO A 83 -22.71 5.32 -17.44
C PRO A 83 -23.28 5.98 -18.71
N SER A 84 -23.75 7.24 -18.64
CA SER A 84 -24.66 7.82 -19.63
C SER A 84 -24.15 9.04 -20.42
N LEU A 85 -22.93 9.52 -20.17
CA LEU A 85 -22.43 10.72 -20.87
C LEU A 85 -21.85 10.36 -22.25
N LYS A 86 -22.74 10.30 -23.26
CA LYS A 86 -22.33 10.46 -24.66
C LYS A 86 -21.68 11.83 -24.82
N MET A 87 -20.41 11.83 -25.18
CA MET A 87 -19.59 13.03 -25.31
C MET A 87 -20.08 13.90 -26.48
N SER A 88 -20.95 14.88 -26.21
CA SER A 88 -21.16 15.98 -27.15
C SER A 88 -20.03 17.01 -26.93
N ARG A 89 -19.23 17.26 -27.96
CA ARG A 89 -17.95 18.01 -27.89
C ARG A 89 -18.07 19.49 -27.48
N ARG A 90 -19.25 19.99 -27.09
CA ARG A 90 -19.48 21.45 -27.05
C ARG A 90 -19.46 22.09 -25.68
N ARG A 91 -19.91 21.48 -24.58
CA ARG A 91 -19.69 21.96 -23.20
C ARG A 91 -19.86 20.79 -22.21
N PRO A 92 -18.99 20.59 -21.21
CA PRO A 92 -19.31 19.66 -20.13
C PRO A 92 -20.59 20.16 -19.45
N PRO A 93 -21.63 19.33 -19.28
CA PRO A 93 -22.82 19.74 -18.54
C PRO A 93 -22.42 20.07 -17.09
N PRO A 94 -23.17 20.94 -16.39
CA PRO A 94 -22.94 21.19 -14.97
C PRO A 94 -23.17 19.89 -14.19
N ILE A 95 -22.10 19.21 -13.80
CA ILE A 95 -22.16 17.97 -13.03
C ILE A 95 -22.20 18.33 -11.55
N ALA A 96 -23.26 17.87 -10.87
CA ALA A 96 -23.37 17.90 -9.43
C ALA A 96 -22.66 16.66 -8.85
N PHE A 97 -21.66 16.88 -8.00
CA PHE A 97 -20.96 15.80 -7.32
C PHE A 97 -21.47 15.65 -5.87
N PRO A 98 -22.09 14.51 -5.50
CA PRO A 98 -22.44 14.22 -4.11
C PRO A 98 -21.17 13.86 -3.34
N THR A 99 -20.88 14.62 -2.27
CA THR A 99 -19.68 14.42 -1.47
C THR A 99 -19.99 14.59 0.00
N SER A 100 -19.34 13.79 0.85
CA SER A 100 -19.42 13.96 2.30
C SER A 100 -18.66 15.22 2.74
N ILE A 101 -19.01 15.72 3.93
CA ILE A 101 -18.69 17.02 4.52
C ILE A 101 -17.20 17.45 4.42
N SER A 102 -16.25 16.52 4.24
CA SER A 102 -14.81 16.76 4.21
C SER A 102 -14.22 16.99 2.80
N TYR A 103 -14.81 17.85 1.96
CA TYR A 103 -14.20 18.21 0.68
C TYR A 103 -13.14 19.33 0.82
N PRO A 104 -11.87 19.13 0.39
CA PRO A 104 -10.84 20.17 0.46
C PRO A 104 -11.22 21.43 -0.31
N ARG A 105 -10.96 22.62 0.24
CA ARG A 105 -11.31 23.91 -0.39
C ARG A 105 -10.77 24.05 -1.83
N LEU A 106 -9.52 23.66 -2.04
CA LEU A 106 -8.86 23.69 -3.37
C LEU A 106 -9.64 22.89 -4.43
N ARG A 107 -10.15 21.71 -4.07
CA ARG A 107 -10.91 20.87 -5.00
C ARG A 107 -12.31 21.42 -5.27
N ARG A 108 -12.93 22.05 -4.26
CA ARG A 108 -14.21 22.76 -4.44
C ARG A 108 -14.09 23.90 -5.44
N ASN A 109 -13.03 24.71 -5.34
CA ASN A 109 -12.81 25.84 -6.24
C ASN A 109 -12.62 25.36 -7.69
N LYS A 110 -11.83 24.31 -7.91
CA LYS A 110 -11.60 23.73 -9.24
C LYS A 110 -12.88 23.17 -9.90
N ILE A 111 -13.81 22.59 -9.12
CA ILE A 111 -15.10 22.12 -9.64
C ILE A 111 -16.00 23.31 -10.01
N LYS A 112 -16.02 24.36 -9.18
CA LYS A 112 -16.78 25.59 -9.45
C LYS A 112 -16.27 26.34 -10.67
N GLU A 113 -14.95 26.43 -10.85
CA GLU A 113 -14.31 27.02 -12.05
C GLU A 113 -14.68 26.27 -13.33
N ALA A 114 -14.87 24.94 -13.26
CA ALA A 114 -15.31 24.13 -14.38
C ALA A 114 -16.84 24.20 -14.65
N GLY A 115 -17.57 25.07 -13.93
CA GLY A 115 -19.02 25.19 -14.04
C GLY A 115 -19.83 24.08 -13.35
N GLY A 116 -19.17 23.23 -12.55
CA GLY A 116 -19.82 22.18 -11.76
C GLY A 116 -20.24 22.64 -10.36
N SER A 117 -21.13 21.88 -9.72
CA SER A 117 -21.56 22.14 -8.34
C SER A 117 -21.19 20.98 -7.42
N VAL A 118 -20.86 21.29 -6.16
CA VAL A 118 -20.60 20.28 -5.13
C VAL A 118 -21.80 20.25 -4.21
N VAL A 119 -22.48 19.11 -4.16
CA VAL A 119 -23.65 18.90 -3.30
C VAL A 119 -23.18 18.10 -2.08
N LEU A 120 -23.37 18.68 -0.90
CA LEU A 120 -23.04 18.01 0.35
C LEU A 120 -24.16 17.04 0.70
N THR A 121 -23.84 15.76 0.78
CA THR A 121 -24.76 14.70 1.21
C THR A 121 -24.30 14.15 2.55
N ALA A 122 -25.24 13.84 3.44
CA ALA A 122 -24.98 13.25 4.75
C ALA A 122 -24.46 11.80 4.63
#